data_AF-A0AAU4BEA0-F1
#
_entry.id   AF-A0AAU4BEA0-F1
#
_cell.length_a   1.000
_cell.length_b   1.000
_cell.length_c   1.000
_cell.angle_alpha   90.00
_cell.angle_beta   90.00
_cell.angle_gamma   90.00
#
_symmetry.space_group_name_H-M   'P 1'
#
loop_
_entity.id
_entity.type
_entity.pdbx_description
1 polymer ?
#
loop_
_entity_poly.entity_id
_entity_poly.type
_entity_poly.pdbx_seq_one_letter_code
_entity_poly.pdbx_strand_id
1 'polypeptide(L)'
;MRLPTKLRGFVRRPDAGPPSFALIVPDHLTGLELVEGIGLAFALSRDALADGAKRARLEAGREEDRAQRAYLTGRADALNEAVVRTDAVMKNILSS
;
A
#
# COMPACT_ATOMS: atom_id res chain seq x y z
N MET A 1 -33.01 -13.15 -21.58
CA MET A 1 -31.60 -13.51 -21.89
C MET A 1 -30.82 -13.57 -20.59
N ARG A 2 -30.31 -14.75 -20.21
CA ARG A 2 -29.54 -14.96 -18.96
C ARG A 2 -28.06 -15.04 -19.33
N LEU A 3 -27.23 -14.20 -18.72
CA LEU A 3 -25.77 -14.24 -18.87
C LEU A 3 -25.21 -15.58 -18.36
N PRO A 4 -24.25 -16.21 -19.06
CA PRO A 4 -23.67 -17.48 -18.62
C PRO A 4 -22.77 -17.28 -17.40
N THR A 5 -23.04 -18.07 -16.36
CA THR A 5 -22.40 -18.13 -15.03
C THR A 5 -20.90 -18.52 -15.04
N LYS A 6 -20.23 -18.53 -16.20
CA LYS A 6 -18.87 -19.08 -16.37
C LYS A 6 -17.72 -18.11 -16.11
N LEU A 7 -17.99 -16.84 -15.79
CA LEU A 7 -16.95 -15.85 -15.43
C LEU A 7 -16.74 -15.65 -13.92
N ARG A 8 -17.46 -16.39 -13.06
CA ARG A 8 -17.29 -16.30 -11.60
C ARG A 8 -16.08 -17.09 -11.04
N GLY A 9 -15.28 -17.73 -11.89
CA GLY A 9 -14.36 -18.79 -11.47
C GLY A 9 -12.87 -18.45 -11.31
N PHE A 10 -12.37 -17.27 -11.67
CA PHE A 10 -10.91 -17.05 -11.80
C PHE A 10 -10.37 -15.76 -11.18
N VAL A 11 -10.93 -15.31 -10.07
CA VAL A 11 -10.17 -14.46 -9.13
C VAL A 11 -10.24 -15.09 -7.75
N ARG A 12 -9.65 -16.28 -7.60
CA ARG A 12 -9.09 -16.64 -6.30
C ARG A 12 -7.95 -15.66 -6.07
N ARG A 13 -8.22 -14.57 -5.32
CA ARG A 13 -7.13 -13.90 -4.59
C ARG A 13 -6.45 -15.02 -3.80
N PRO A 14 -5.14 -15.24 -3.95
CA PRO A 14 -4.47 -16.10 -3.00
C PRO A 14 -4.73 -15.47 -1.63
N ASP A 15 -5.27 -16.26 -0.70
CA ASP A 15 -5.09 -16.04 0.74
C ASP A 15 -3.60 -16.24 1.07
N ALA A 16 -2.73 -15.50 0.37
CA ALA A 16 -1.40 -15.26 0.84
C ALA A 16 -1.60 -14.37 2.05
N GLY A 17 -1.62 -14.98 3.24
CA GLY A 17 -1.47 -14.25 4.49
C GLY A 17 -0.35 -13.22 4.34
N PRO A 18 -0.39 -12.13 5.11
CA PRO A 18 0.59 -11.06 4.97
C PRO A 18 2.01 -11.66 4.93
N PRO A 19 2.83 -11.32 3.93
CA PRO A 19 4.16 -11.90 3.80
C PRO A 19 4.91 -11.71 5.12
N SER A 20 5.44 -12.81 5.68
CA SER A 20 6.22 -12.72 6.91
C SER A 20 7.48 -11.92 6.62
N PHE A 21 7.61 -10.76 7.25
CA PHE A 21 8.84 -9.98 7.22
C PHE A 21 9.65 -10.28 8.48
N ALA A 22 10.95 -10.53 8.33
CA ALA A 22 11.89 -10.60 9.43
C ALA A 22 12.64 -9.27 9.48
N LEU A 23 12.52 -8.53 10.58
CA LEU A 23 13.34 -7.36 10.84
C LEU A 23 14.64 -7.83 11.50
N ILE A 24 15.76 -7.70 10.81
CA ILE A 24 17.08 -7.97 11.37
C ILE A 24 17.57 -6.68 12.00
N VAL A 25 17.77 -6.70 13.32
CA VAL A 25 18.23 -5.56 14.12
C VAL A 25 19.58 -5.89 14.77
N PRO A 26 20.53 -4.94 14.83
CA PRO A 26 21.76 -5.13 15.57
C PRO A 26 21.51 -5.33 17.08
N ASP A 27 22.28 -6.22 17.70
CA ASP A 27 22.14 -6.58 19.14
C ASP A 27 22.43 -5.40 20.10
N HIS A 28 23.08 -4.34 19.62
CA HIS A 28 23.49 -3.19 20.43
C HIS A 28 22.51 -2.02 20.39
N LEU A 29 21.40 -2.11 19.64
CA LEU A 29 20.41 -1.04 19.61
C LEU A 29 19.70 -0.93 20.96
N THR A 30 19.60 0.29 21.46
CA THR A 30 18.70 0.62 22.56
C THR A 30 17.24 0.53 22.09
N GLY A 31 16.32 0.36 23.04
CA GLY A 31 14.88 0.33 22.73
C GLY A 31 14.40 1.61 22.03
N LEU A 32 15.00 2.76 22.34
CA LEU A 32 14.68 4.04 21.70
C LEU A 32 15.12 4.05 20.23
N GLU A 33 16.37 3.68 19.94
CA GLU A 33 16.89 3.64 18.55
C GLU A 33 16.11 2.64 17.69
N LEU A 34 15.65 1.53 18.28
CA LEU A 34 14.77 0.59 17.60
C LEU A 34 13.43 1.22 17.20
N VAL A 35 12.78 1.93 18.14
CA VAL A 35 11.50 2.59 17.87
C VAL A 35 11.65 3.70 16.84
N GLU A 36 12.72 4.50 16.93
CA GLU A 36 13.04 5.54 15.95
C GLU A 36 13.28 4.96 14.56
N GLY A 37 14.05 3.87 14.45
CA GLY A 37 14.31 3.18 13.19
C GLY A 37 13.05 2.61 12.55
N ILE A 38 12.17 2.01 13.36
CA ILE A 38 10.85 1.53 12.90
C ILE A 38 9.99 2.70 12.42
N GLY A 39 9.94 3.80 13.19
CA GLY A 39 9.22 5.02 12.81
C GLY A 39 9.69 5.58 11.48
N LEU A 40 11.01 5.68 11.28
CA LEU A 40 11.61 6.13 10.04
C LEU A 40 11.26 5.20 8.87
N ALA A 41 11.32 3.88 9.05
CA ALA A 41 10.95 2.92 8.01
C ALA A 41 9.48 3.07 7.58
N PHE A 42 8.56 3.28 8.54
CA PHE A 42 7.16 3.55 8.24
C PHE A 42 6.97 4.88 7.50
N ALA A 43 7.67 5.95 7.90
CA ALA A 43 7.61 7.25 7.22
C ALA A 43 8.08 7.13 5.76
N LEU A 44 9.22 6.45 5.52
CA LEU A 44 9.73 6.21 4.17
C LEU A 44 8.77 5.37 3.32
N SER A 45 8.18 4.31 3.89
CA SER A 45 7.18 3.50 3.21
C SER A 45 5.95 4.34 2.85
N ARG A 46 5.50 5.20 3.76
CA ARG A 46 4.36 6.08 3.57
C ARG A 46 4.60 7.07 2.42
N ASP A 47 5.78 7.67 2.36
CA ASP A 47 6.13 8.61 1.29
C ASP A 47 6.25 7.92 -0.06
N ALA A 48 6.83 6.71 -0.11
CA ALA A 48 6.88 5.91 -1.33
C ALA A 48 5.47 5.57 -1.86
N LEU A 49 4.52 5.25 -0.97
CA LEU A 49 3.12 5.02 -1.33
C LEU A 49 2.45 6.29 -1.86
N ALA A 50 2.67 7.44 -1.20
CA ALA A 50 2.12 8.72 -1.61
C ALA A 50 2.64 9.16 -2.98
N ASP A 51 3.94 9.01 -3.24
CA ASP A 51 4.55 9.27 -4.54
C ASP A 51 4.03 8.33 -5.63
N GLY A 52 3.79 7.06 -5.28
CA GLY A 52 3.14 6.09 -6.16
C GLY A 52 1.71 6.53 -6.53
N ALA A 53 0.92 6.97 -5.55
CA ALA A 53 -0.44 7.45 -5.77
C ALA A 53 -0.45 8.68 -6.69
N LYS A 54 0.44 9.64 -6.44
CA LYS A 54 0.60 10.85 -7.25
C LYS A 54 0.97 10.52 -8.70
N ARG A 55 1.95 9.64 -8.92
CA ARG A 55 2.35 9.21 -10.26
C ARG A 55 1.21 8.52 -11.00
N ALA A 56 0.53 7.58 -10.37
CA ALA A 56 -0.62 6.89 -10.97
C ALA A 56 -1.75 7.87 -11.36
N ARG A 57 -2.01 8.90 -10.53
CA ARG A 57 -2.99 9.95 -10.85
C ARG A 57 -2.58 10.81 -12.03
N LEU A 58 -1.30 11.19 -12.11
CA LEU A 58 -0.76 11.99 -13.22
C LEU A 58 -0.79 11.20 -14.54
N GLU A 59 -0.43 9.91 -14.50
CA GLU A 59 -0.50 9.01 -15.65
C GLU A 59 -1.96 8.82 -16.11
N ALA A 60 -2.90 8.60 -15.18
CA ALA A 60 -4.33 8.50 -15.51
C ALA A 60 -4.85 9.77 -16.21
N GLY A 61 -4.40 10.96 -15.79
CA GLY A 61 -4.80 12.22 -16.40
C GLY A 61 -4.32 12.42 -17.85
N ARG A 62 -3.30 11.66 -18.27
CA ARG A 62 -2.72 11.70 -19.62
C ARG A 62 -3.12 10.50 -20.49
N GLU A 63 -3.70 9.47 -19.87
CA GLU A 63 -4.06 8.22 -20.53
C GLU A 63 -5.31 8.40 -21.39
N GLU A 64 -5.27 7.93 -22.64
CA GLU A 64 -6.36 8.02 -23.62
C GLU A 64 -7.28 6.80 -23.55
N ASP A 65 -6.72 5.61 -23.30
CA ASP A 65 -7.50 4.39 -23.14
C ASP A 65 -8.33 4.44 -21.83
N ARG A 66 -9.65 4.32 -21.98
CA ARG A 66 -10.60 4.34 -20.86
C ARG A 66 -10.35 3.21 -19.86
N ALA A 67 -10.00 2.01 -20.32
CA ALA A 67 -9.77 0.87 -19.43
C ALA A 67 -8.50 1.09 -18.61
N GLN A 68 -7.42 1.51 -19.28
CA GLN A 68 -6.14 1.80 -18.63
C GLN A 68 -6.25 2.98 -17.66
N ARG A 69 -6.98 4.04 -18.05
CA ARG A 69 -7.26 5.19 -17.16
C ARG A 69 -7.99 4.76 -15.89
N ALA A 70 -9.00 3.89 -16.01
CA ALA A 70 -9.76 3.39 -14.87
C ALA A 70 -8.86 2.56 -13.93
N TYR A 71 -7.99 1.71 -14.48
CA TYR A 71 -7.01 0.95 -13.72
C TYR A 71 -6.04 1.87 -12.95
N LEU A 72 -5.44 2.85 -13.62
CA LEU A 72 -4.50 3.79 -13.00
C LEU A 72 -5.18 4.64 -11.92
N THR A 73 -6.43 5.05 -12.13
CA THR A 73 -7.24 5.76 -11.13
C THR A 73 -7.46 4.89 -9.90
N GLY A 74 -7.90 3.64 -10.08
CA GLY A 74 -8.09 2.70 -8.97
C GLY A 74 -6.79 2.38 -8.23
N ARG A 75 -5.66 2.29 -8.95
CA ARG A 75 -4.32 2.14 -8.35
C ARG A 75 -3.97 3.35 -7.48
N ALA A 76 -4.21 4.57 -7.96
CA ALA A 76 -3.96 5.78 -7.19
C ALA A 76 -4.78 5.79 -5.89
N ASP A 77 -6.07 5.43 -5.98
CA ASP A 77 -6.97 5.39 -4.83
C ASP A 77 -6.54 4.32 -3.81
N ALA A 78 -6.16 3.12 -4.26
CA ALA A 78 -5.67 2.05 -3.38
C ALA A 78 -4.35 2.41 -2.67
N LEU A 79 -3.42 3.07 -3.37
CA LEU A 79 -2.18 3.56 -2.77
C LEU A 79 -2.44 4.66 -1.74
N ASN A 80 -3.38 5.57 -2.03
CA ASN A 80 -3.78 6.61 -1.09
C ASN A 80 -4.45 6.03 0.16
N GLU A 81 -5.27 4.98 0.02
CA GLU A 81 -5.81 4.25 1.17
C GLU A 81 -4.69 3.62 2.03
N ALA A 82 -3.67 3.05 1.40
CA ALA A 82 -2.51 2.50 2.12
C ALA A 82 -1.73 3.59 2.88
N VAL A 83 -1.59 4.80 2.32
CA VAL A 83 -1.02 5.97 3.01
C VAL A 83 -1.82 6.29 4.27
N VAL A 84 -3.14 6.42 4.16
CA VAL A 84 -4.01 6.76 5.29
C VAL A 84 -3.95 5.69 6.39
N ARG A 85 -3.91 4.41 6.03
CA ARG A 85 -3.74 3.31 7.00
C ARG A 85 -2.39 3.37 7.68
N THR A 86 -1.32 3.71 6.96
CA THR A 86 0.03 3.85 7.52
C THR A 86 0.09 5.05 8.47
N ASP A 87 -0.49 6.19 8.10
CA ASP A 87 -0.60 7.38 8.97
C ASP A 87 -1.35 7.05 10.27
N ALA A 88 -2.43 6.27 10.19
CA ALA A 88 -3.19 5.82 11.37
C ALA A 88 -2.36 4.91 12.29
N VAL A 89 -1.57 3.98 11.72
CA VAL A 89 -0.68 3.11 12.50
C VAL A 89 0.43 3.92 13.17
N MET A 90 1.09 4.82 12.44
CA MET A 90 2.13 5.69 13.00
C MET A 90 1.60 6.55 14.14
N LYS A 91 0.39 7.11 13.99
CA LYS A 91 -0.27 7.86 15.07
C LYS A 91 -0.44 7.01 16.34
N ASN A 92 -0.84 5.75 16.21
CA ASN A 92 -0.99 4.85 17.36
C ASN A 92 0.35 4.55 18.03
N ILE A 93 1.41 4.31 17.25
CA ILE A 93 2.76 4.05 17.78
C ILE A 93 3.28 5.27 18.56
N LEU A 94 3.10 6.48 18.03
CA LEU A 94 3.60 7.71 18.65
C LEU A 94 2.76 8.21 19.83
N SER A 95 1.56 7.65 20.03
CA SER A 95 0.65 8.02 21.13
C SER A 95 0.68 7.02 22.29
N SER A 96 1.51 5.97 22.18
CA SER A 96 1.69 4.91 23.19
C SER A 96 2.93 5.18 24.03
#